data_AF-A0ABD2XLC0-F1
#
_entry.id   AF-A0ABD2XLC0-F1
#
_cell.length_a   1.000
_cell.length_b   1.000
_cell.length_c   1.000
_cell.angle_alpha   90.00
_cell.angle_beta   90.00
_cell.angle_gamma   90.00
#
_symmetry.space_group_name_H-M   'P 1'
#
loop_
_entity.id
_entity.type
_entity.pdbx_description
1 polymer ?
#
loop_
_entity_poly.entity_id
_entity_poly.type
_entity_poly.pdbx_seq_one_letter_code
_entity_poly.pdbx_strand_id
1 'polypeptide(L)'
;MVETLKELATESNKFRAKKDKTVQRATFRDILRYIEEDITPETRIRFGKETLLLNGWCARSRYNAFCRLLGPGINIHLAENQVLRDVFDLGNKIIGPIEDPTTKVPKLQKTLANAAAFKARTKYRNKCRSQRLADLDADEF
;
A
#
# COMPACT_ATOMS: atom_id res chain seq x y z
N MET A 1 -19.85 -17.07 9.92
CA MET A 1 -18.58 -16.79 9.21
C MET A 1 -18.30 -15.30 9.10
N VAL A 2 -19.20 -14.49 8.53
CA VAL A 2 -18.97 -13.02 8.45
C VAL A 2 -18.93 -12.38 9.84
N GLU A 3 -19.85 -12.78 10.74
CA GLU A 3 -19.91 -12.25 12.11
C GLU A 3 -18.60 -12.47 12.88
N THR A 4 -18.07 -13.69 12.85
CA THR A 4 -16.78 -14.03 13.45
C THR A 4 -15.61 -13.20 12.88
N LEU A 5 -15.66 -12.82 11.59
CA LEU A 5 -14.63 -11.95 11.00
C LEU A 5 -14.77 -10.50 11.49
N LYS A 6 -16.00 -10.02 11.71
CA LYS A 6 -16.28 -8.69 12.28
C LYS A 6 -15.78 -8.58 13.71
N GLU A 7 -16.00 -9.62 14.51
CA GLU A 7 -15.45 -9.74 15.87
C GLU A 7 -13.92 -9.69 15.84
N LEU A 8 -13.26 -10.48 14.97
CA LEU A 8 -11.79 -10.51 14.86
C LEU A 8 -11.20 -9.20 14.30
N ALA A 9 -11.96 -8.48 13.46
CA ALA A 9 -11.58 -7.16 12.94
C ALA A 9 -11.61 -6.06 14.03
N THR A 10 -12.38 -6.27 15.11
CA THR A 10 -12.58 -5.32 16.22
C THR A 10 -11.99 -5.80 17.55
N GLU A 11 -11.40 -7.00 17.58
CA GLU A 11 -10.96 -7.70 18.79
C GLU A 11 -10.08 -6.84 19.72
N SER A 12 -10.45 -6.83 21.01
CA SER A 12 -9.85 -5.99 22.05
C SER A 12 -9.10 -6.79 23.14
N ASN A 13 -8.90 -8.09 22.95
CA ASN A 13 -8.36 -9.03 23.94
C ASN A 13 -7.06 -8.53 24.63
N LYS A 14 -7.03 -8.49 25.97
CA LYS A 14 -5.89 -7.97 26.74
C LYS A 14 -4.67 -8.92 26.75
N PHE A 15 -4.85 -10.20 26.46
CA PHE A 15 -3.81 -11.22 26.53
C PHE A 15 -2.89 -11.27 25.30
N ARG A 16 -3.15 -10.44 24.28
CA ARG A 16 -2.34 -10.38 23.05
C ARG A 16 -1.57 -9.07 22.96
N ALA A 17 -0.34 -9.13 22.44
CA ALA A 17 0.51 -7.96 22.27
C ALA A 17 -0.14 -6.89 21.37
N LYS A 18 0.12 -5.61 21.67
CA LYS A 18 -0.47 -4.46 20.94
C LYS A 18 -0.16 -4.51 19.44
N LYS A 19 1.07 -4.86 19.07
CA LYS A 19 1.52 -4.98 17.67
C LYS A 19 0.70 -6.05 16.94
N ASP A 20 0.58 -7.23 17.53
CA ASP A 20 -0.12 -8.37 16.92
C ASP A 20 -1.60 -8.09 16.73
N LYS A 21 -2.26 -7.48 17.72
CA LYS A 21 -3.67 -7.04 17.59
C LYS A 21 -3.86 -6.00 16.51
N THR A 22 -2.88 -5.13 16.30
CA THR A 22 -2.95 -4.11 15.25
C THR A 22 -2.86 -4.75 13.86
N VAL A 23 -1.92 -5.69 13.70
CA VAL A 23 -1.76 -6.46 12.45
C VAL A 23 -2.98 -7.34 12.20
N GLN A 24 -3.43 -8.10 13.20
CA GLN A 24 -4.61 -8.96 13.12
C GLN A 24 -5.85 -8.18 12.66
N ARG A 25 -6.20 -7.10 13.38
CA ARG A 25 -7.38 -6.29 13.02
C ARG A 25 -7.26 -5.69 11.63
N ALA A 26 -6.06 -5.26 11.22
CA ALA A 26 -5.84 -4.78 9.85
C ALA A 26 -6.10 -5.89 8.82
N THR A 27 -5.54 -7.08 9.03
CA THR A 27 -5.74 -8.25 8.15
C THR A 27 -7.22 -8.65 8.08
N PHE A 28 -7.93 -8.73 9.20
CA PHE A 28 -9.35 -9.09 9.19
C PHE A 28 -10.24 -8.03 8.57
N ARG A 29 -9.89 -6.74 8.69
CA ARG A 29 -10.58 -5.68 7.93
C ARG A 29 -10.36 -5.82 6.43
N ASP A 30 -9.15 -6.12 5.99
CA ASP A 30 -8.86 -6.35 4.56
C ASP A 30 -9.64 -7.57 4.03
N ILE A 31 -9.70 -8.66 4.80
CA ILE A 31 -10.49 -9.86 4.45
C ILE A 31 -11.98 -9.55 4.40
N LEU A 32 -12.51 -8.80 5.36
CA LEU A 32 -13.92 -8.45 5.42
C LEU A 32 -14.33 -7.61 4.20
N ARG A 33 -13.52 -6.61 3.82
CA ARG A 33 -13.76 -5.79 2.62
C ARG A 33 -13.71 -6.61 1.34
N TYR A 34 -12.82 -7.60 1.26
CA TYR A 34 -12.79 -8.51 0.13
C TYR A 34 -14.07 -9.36 0.04
N ILE A 35 -14.57 -9.86 1.17
CA ILE A 35 -15.78 -10.71 1.18
C ILE A 35 -17.06 -9.89 0.94
N GLU A 36 -17.16 -8.70 1.53
CA GLU A 36 -18.39 -7.88 1.46
C GLU A 36 -18.44 -6.97 0.23
N GLU A 37 -17.30 -6.45 -0.23
CA GLU A 37 -17.24 -5.40 -1.26
C GLU A 37 -16.49 -5.87 -2.54
N ASP A 38 -15.95 -7.09 -2.56
CA ASP A 38 -15.04 -7.61 -3.61
C ASP A 38 -13.78 -6.72 -3.81
N ILE A 39 -13.42 -5.95 -2.77
CA ILE A 39 -12.27 -5.05 -2.81
C ILE A 39 -11.03 -5.77 -2.30
N THR A 40 -10.03 -5.88 -3.18
CA THR A 40 -8.79 -6.57 -2.86
C THR A 40 -7.69 -5.59 -2.47
N PRO A 41 -6.87 -5.87 -1.43
CA PRO A 41 -5.80 -4.96 -1.04
C PRO A 41 -4.72 -4.85 -2.11
N GLU A 42 -4.36 -3.61 -2.43
CA GLU A 42 -3.22 -3.26 -3.29
C GLU A 42 -2.01 -2.93 -2.41
N THR A 43 -0.85 -3.54 -2.69
CA THR A 43 0.41 -3.20 -2.00
C THR A 43 1.48 -2.81 -3.01
N ARG A 44 2.10 -1.64 -2.82
CA ARG A 44 3.20 -1.16 -3.66
C ARG A 44 4.53 -1.34 -2.96
N ILE A 45 5.46 -2.06 -3.59
CA ILE A 45 6.79 -2.35 -3.05
C ILE A 45 7.82 -1.72 -3.99
N ARG A 46 8.52 -0.69 -3.50
CA ARG A 46 9.58 -0.04 -4.26
C ARG A 46 10.91 -0.77 -4.04
N PHE A 47 11.57 -1.15 -5.13
CA PHE A 47 12.91 -1.73 -5.11
C PHE A 47 13.77 -1.01 -6.17
N GLY A 48 14.84 -0.35 -5.72
CA GLY A 48 15.64 0.52 -6.60
C GLY A 48 14.79 1.61 -7.28
N LYS A 49 14.74 1.56 -8.62
CA LYS A 49 13.98 2.50 -9.46
C LYS A 49 12.60 1.98 -9.86
N GLU A 50 12.31 0.71 -9.58
CA GLU A 50 11.09 0.02 -9.97
C GLU A 50 10.12 -0.10 -8.79
N THR A 51 8.85 -0.38 -9.09
CA THR A 51 7.83 -0.62 -8.07
C THR A 51 7.00 -1.82 -8.47
N LEU A 52 7.01 -2.85 -7.63
CA LEU A 52 6.18 -4.03 -7.75
C LEU A 52 4.78 -3.71 -7.20
N LEU A 53 3.77 -3.94 -8.05
CA LEU A 53 2.38 -3.82 -7.68
C LEU A 53 1.83 -5.21 -7.33
N LEU A 54 1.54 -5.43 -6.06
CA LEU A 54 0.90 -6.65 -5.59
C LEU A 54 -0.60 -6.44 -5.55
N ASN A 55 -1.27 -6.90 -6.61
CA ASN A 55 -2.71 -6.96 -6.68
C ASN A 55 -3.16 -8.33 -6.18
N GLY A 56 -3.87 -8.37 -5.06
CA GLY A 56 -4.44 -9.62 -4.60
C GLY A 56 -3.67 -10.36 -3.52
N TRP A 57 -4.42 -11.27 -2.88
CA TRP A 57 -3.91 -12.17 -1.86
C TRP A 57 -2.90 -13.18 -2.40
N CYS A 58 -3.10 -13.65 -3.64
CA CYS A 58 -2.20 -14.60 -4.29
C CYS A 58 -0.83 -13.97 -4.57
N ALA A 59 -0.81 -12.79 -5.21
CA ALA A 59 0.43 -12.06 -5.49
C ALA A 59 1.17 -11.72 -4.18
N ARG A 60 0.44 -11.23 -3.16
CA ARG A 60 1.00 -10.92 -1.85
C ARG A 60 1.56 -12.15 -1.13
N SER A 61 0.85 -13.28 -1.18
CA SER A 61 1.29 -14.53 -0.56
C SER A 61 2.55 -15.09 -1.24
N ARG A 62 2.58 -15.05 -2.58
CA ARG A 62 3.76 -15.44 -3.36
C ARG A 62 4.97 -14.59 -3.01
N TYR A 63 4.80 -13.26 -2.98
CA TYR A 63 5.85 -12.33 -2.56
C TYR A 63 6.35 -12.64 -1.14
N ASN A 64 5.45 -12.84 -0.18
CA ASN A 64 5.82 -13.18 1.19
C ASN A 64 6.60 -14.49 1.29
N ALA A 65 6.29 -15.50 0.45
CA ALA A 65 7.06 -16.74 0.39
C ALA A 65 8.50 -16.48 -0.07
N PHE A 66 8.70 -15.65 -1.11
CA PHE A 66 10.03 -15.24 -1.54
C PHE A 66 10.75 -14.38 -0.50
N CYS A 67 10.06 -13.53 0.25
CA CYS A 67 10.67 -12.81 1.38
C CYS A 67 11.17 -13.75 2.48
N ARG A 68 10.46 -14.86 2.75
CA ARG A 68 10.93 -15.85 3.73
C ARG A 68 12.14 -16.63 3.22
N LEU A 69 12.18 -16.93 1.92
CA LEU A 69 13.27 -17.68 1.29
C LEU A 69 14.53 -16.83 1.11
N LEU A 70 14.38 -15.62 0.59
CA LEU A 70 15.48 -14.74 0.16
C LEU A 70 15.83 -13.69 1.21
N GLY A 71 14.96 -13.47 2.20
CA GLY A 71 15.18 -12.54 3.29
C GLY A 71 15.47 -11.11 2.78
N PRO A 72 16.51 -10.45 3.31
CA PRO A 72 16.91 -9.10 2.88
C PRO A 72 17.30 -9.01 1.39
N GLY A 73 17.68 -10.13 0.76
CA GLY A 73 18.12 -10.18 -0.64
C GLY A 73 16.99 -10.05 -1.67
N ILE A 74 15.72 -10.05 -1.24
CA ILE A 74 14.55 -10.02 -2.15
C ILE A 74 14.63 -8.86 -3.16
N ASN A 75 15.09 -7.68 -2.75
CA ASN A 75 15.17 -6.52 -3.64
C ASN A 75 16.19 -6.70 -4.78
N ILE A 76 17.30 -7.40 -4.50
CA ILE A 76 18.32 -7.71 -5.51
C ILE A 76 17.76 -8.72 -6.49
N HIS A 77 17.12 -9.78 -5.99
CA HIS A 77 16.52 -10.78 -6.86
C HIS A 77 15.37 -10.23 -7.70
N LEU A 78 14.53 -9.33 -7.17
CA LEU A 78 13.51 -8.66 -7.99
C LEU A 78 14.12 -7.83 -9.12
N ALA A 79 15.31 -7.26 -8.90
CA ALA A 79 15.99 -6.46 -9.90
C ALA A 79 16.71 -7.31 -10.95
N GLU A 80 17.37 -8.41 -10.54
CA GLU A 80 18.36 -9.12 -11.36
C GLU A 80 17.93 -10.52 -11.80
N ASN A 81 17.05 -11.19 -11.06
CA ASN A 81 16.64 -12.57 -11.38
C ASN A 81 15.49 -12.57 -12.39
N GLN A 82 15.76 -13.00 -13.61
CA GLN A 82 14.76 -13.07 -14.68
C GLN A 82 13.56 -13.94 -14.32
N VAL A 83 13.78 -15.10 -13.68
CA VAL A 83 12.67 -15.98 -13.24
C VAL A 83 11.77 -15.26 -12.26
N LEU A 84 12.35 -14.52 -11.30
CA LEU A 84 11.56 -13.79 -10.33
C LEU A 84 10.81 -12.61 -10.99
N ARG A 85 11.41 -11.97 -11.99
CA ARG A 85 10.76 -10.95 -12.80
C ARG A 85 9.58 -11.49 -13.58
N ASP A 86 9.71 -12.66 -14.19
CA ASP A 86 8.64 -13.32 -14.93
C ASP A 86 7.49 -13.73 -13.98
N VAL A 87 7.81 -14.23 -12.79
CA VAL A 87 6.82 -14.62 -11.76
C VAL A 87 5.96 -13.45 -11.26
N PHE A 88 6.48 -12.23 -11.36
CA PHE A 88 5.81 -10.99 -10.94
C PHE A 88 5.47 -10.06 -12.10
N ASP A 89 5.60 -10.52 -13.34
CA ASP A 89 5.32 -9.75 -14.56
C ASP A 89 6.02 -8.37 -14.60
N LEU A 90 7.24 -8.29 -14.05
CA LEU A 90 8.03 -7.06 -14.00
C LEU A 90 8.67 -6.70 -15.35
N GLY A 91 8.70 -7.65 -16.28
CA GLY A 91 9.37 -7.52 -17.57
C GLY A 91 10.90 -7.44 -17.43
N ASN A 92 11.56 -7.10 -18.55
CA ASN A 92 13.01 -6.98 -18.60
C ASN A 92 13.51 -5.91 -17.62
N LYS A 93 14.68 -6.16 -17.01
CA LYS A 93 15.35 -5.20 -16.13
C LYS A 93 15.45 -3.84 -16.80
N ILE A 94 15.04 -2.79 -16.10
CA ILE A 94 15.26 -1.42 -16.55
C ILE A 94 16.75 -1.12 -16.40
N ILE A 95 17.51 -1.36 -17.48
CA ILE A 95 18.85 -0.84 -17.64
C ILE A 95 18.67 0.62 -18.05
N GLY A 96 18.45 1.50 -17.07
CA GLY A 96 18.49 2.93 -17.34
C GLY A 96 19.86 3.28 -17.96
N PRO A 97 19.95 4.27 -18.86
CA PRO A 97 21.23 4.83 -19.24
C PRO A 97 22.02 5.14 -17.95
N ILE A 98 23.33 4.90 -17.97
CA ILE A 98 24.25 5.43 -16.95
C ILE A 98 23.80 6.88 -16.72
N GLU A 99 23.40 7.21 -15.48
CA GLU A 99 22.74 8.48 -15.21
C GLU A 99 23.64 9.63 -15.67
N ASP A 100 23.32 10.23 -16.81
CA ASP A 100 23.84 11.56 -17.11
C ASP A 100 23.30 12.47 -16.01
N PRO A 101 24.16 13.10 -15.17
CA PRO A 101 23.71 13.88 -14.02
C PRO A 101 22.78 15.05 -14.39
N THR A 102 22.62 15.34 -15.69
CA THR A 102 21.75 16.37 -16.29
C THR A 102 20.27 15.97 -16.42
N THR A 103 19.91 14.67 -16.35
CA THR A 103 18.49 14.22 -16.44
C THR A 103 17.78 14.11 -15.09
N LYS A 104 18.47 14.45 -13.98
CA LYS A 104 17.83 14.51 -12.66
C LYS A 104 16.75 15.59 -12.67
N VAL A 105 15.48 15.17 -12.49
CA VAL A 105 14.35 16.09 -12.29
C VAL A 105 14.77 17.18 -11.30
N PRO A 106 14.84 18.45 -11.74
CA PRO A 106 15.35 19.54 -10.92
C PRO A 106 14.64 19.59 -9.57
N LYS A 107 15.38 19.90 -8.49
CA LYS A 107 14.82 19.99 -7.13
C LYS A 107 13.58 20.87 -7.10
N LEU A 108 13.60 21.98 -7.85
CA LEU A 108 12.47 22.89 -8.00
C LEU A 108 11.23 22.17 -8.56
N GLN A 109 11.37 21.38 -9.62
CA GLN A 109 10.25 20.66 -10.23
C GLN A 109 9.62 19.65 -9.25
N LYS A 110 10.44 18.91 -8.48
CA LYS A 110 9.94 18.03 -7.42
C LYS A 110 9.17 18.81 -6.35
N THR A 111 9.71 19.95 -5.91
CA THR A 111 9.07 20.82 -4.93
C THR A 111 7.73 21.35 -5.44
N LEU A 112 7.67 21.82 -6.69
CA LEU A 112 6.45 22.34 -7.30
C LEU A 112 5.39 21.24 -7.47
N ALA A 113 5.77 20.04 -7.93
CA ALA A 113 4.86 18.91 -8.04
C ALA A 113 4.29 18.51 -6.66
N ASN A 114 5.13 18.45 -5.63
CA ASN A 114 4.69 18.16 -4.26
C ASN A 114 3.80 19.27 -3.69
N ALA A 115 4.10 20.54 -3.96
CA ALA A 115 3.30 21.68 -3.54
C ALA A 115 1.92 21.70 -4.22
N ALA A 116 1.85 21.40 -5.52
CA ALA A 116 0.59 21.25 -6.24
C ALA A 116 -0.25 20.10 -5.68
N ALA A 117 0.35 18.93 -5.46
CA ALA A 117 -0.32 17.78 -4.85
C ALA A 117 -0.80 18.08 -3.41
N PHE A 118 -0.01 18.82 -2.63
CA PHE A 118 -0.40 19.27 -1.29
C PHE A 118 -1.59 20.22 -1.34
N LYS A 119 -1.56 21.23 -2.22
CA LYS A 119 -2.66 22.19 -2.39
C LYS A 119 -3.95 21.48 -2.80
N ALA A 120 -3.88 20.54 -3.75
CA ALA A 120 -5.03 19.73 -4.16
C ALA A 120 -5.61 18.91 -3.00
N ARG A 121 -4.75 18.20 -2.23
CA ARG A 121 -5.18 17.45 -1.04
C ARG A 121 -5.82 18.34 0.02
N THR A 122 -5.25 19.50 0.31
CA THR A 122 -5.78 20.44 1.30
C THR A 122 -7.17 20.94 0.90
N LYS A 123 -7.36 21.33 -0.37
CA LYS A 123 -8.67 21.74 -0.90
C LYS A 123 -9.72 20.64 -0.74
N TYR A 124 -9.40 19.42 -1.18
CA TYR A 124 -10.31 18.28 -1.06
C TYR A 124 -10.68 17.99 0.40
N ARG A 125 -9.68 17.93 1.30
CA ARG A 125 -9.92 17.63 2.72
C ARG A 125 -10.72 18.72 3.43
N ASN A 126 -10.53 19.99 3.09
CA ASN A 126 -11.29 21.08 3.68
C ASN A 126 -12.79 20.95 3.34
N LYS A 127 -13.13 20.55 2.10
CA LYS A 127 -14.52 20.25 1.72
C LYS A 127 -15.13 19.11 2.56
N CYS A 128 -14.40 18.01 2.75
CA CYS A 128 -14.91 16.90 3.57
C CYS A 128 -15.03 17.27 5.06
N ARG A 129 -14.17 18.15 5.57
CA ARG A 129 -14.24 18.63 6.96
C ARG A 129 -15.43 19.54 7.21
N SER A 130 -15.72 20.46 6.29
CA SER A 130 -16.89 21.33 6.40
C SER A 130 -18.19 20.55 6.27
N GLN A 131 -18.23 19.50 5.42
CA GLN A 131 -19.40 18.62 5.32
C GLN A 131 -19.69 17.95 6.65
N ARG A 132 -18.67 17.39 7.32
CA ARG A 132 -18.84 16.73 8.62
C ARG A 132 -19.34 17.67 9.73
N LEU A 133 -18.99 18.95 9.68
CA LEU A 133 -19.53 19.95 10.62
C LEU A 133 -21.01 20.22 10.32
N ALA A 134 -21.36 20.40 9.04
CA ALA A 134 -22.75 20.63 8.64
C ALA A 134 -23.68 19.43 8.91
N ASP A 135 -23.18 18.20 8.75
CA ASP A 135 -23.97 16.99 9.07
C ASP A 135 -24.25 16.88 10.58
N LEU A 136 -23.30 17.29 11.44
CA LEU A 136 -23.51 17.33 12.89
C LEU A 136 -24.53 18.40 13.31
N ASP A 137 -24.50 19.57 12.67
CA ASP A 137 -25.47 20.64 12.92
C ASP A 137 -26.88 20.27 12.41
N ALA A 138 -26.98 19.37 11.42
CA ALA A 138 -28.25 18.89 10.87
C ALA A 138 -28.91 17.79 11.71
N ASP A 139 -28.13 16.98 12.44
CA ASP A 139 -28.64 15.96 13.37
C ASP A 139 -29.12 16.56 14.72
N GLU A 140 -28.90 17.87 14.95
CA GLU A 140 -29.39 18.61 16.13
C GLU A 140 -30.77 19.27 15.93
N PHE A 141 -31.43 19.08 14.79
CA PHE A 141 -32.79 19.56 14.48
C PHE A 141 -33.75 18.42 14.10
#